data_AF-A0A2U2C4B3-F1
#
_entry.id   AF-A0A2U2C4B3-F1
#
_cell.length_a   1.000
_cell.length_b   1.000
_cell.length_c   1.000
_cell.angle_alpha   90.00
_cell.angle_beta   90.00
_cell.angle_gamma   90.00
#
_symmetry.space_group_name_H-M   'P 1'
#
loop_
_entity.id
_entity.type
_entity.pdbx_description
1 polymer ?
#
loop_
_entity_poly.entity_id
_entity_poly.type
_entity_poly.pdbx_seq_one_letter_code
_entity_poly.pdbx_strand_id
1 'polypeptide(L)'
;MQDVIEAAQTPQRAISAGAETFEVGKIPVASTDLINSLHLGATKIGGDFTAVIGLIEPGTIQTFEWQQPYAARIEFGFSGTDELGREYEQAGRFFVGANAVRFPEFVEKHKREVGL
;
A
#
# COMPACT_ATOMS: atom_id res chain seq x y z
N MET A 1 10.43 0.92 -9.26
CA MET A 1 9.99 1.19 -7.87
C MET A 1 8.66 1.94 -7.87
N GLN A 2 8.54 2.98 -8.71
CA GLN A 2 7.29 3.73 -8.89
C GLN A 2 6.05 2.84 -9.08
N ASP A 3 6.09 1.88 -10.02
CA ASP A 3 4.93 1.02 -10.30
C ASP A 3 4.45 0.23 -9.07
N VAL A 4 5.37 -0.19 -8.20
CA VAL A 4 5.01 -0.92 -6.97
C VAL A 4 4.27 -0.01 -6.00
N ILE A 5 4.73 1.23 -5.83
CA ILE A 5 4.08 2.18 -4.92
C ILE A 5 2.73 2.64 -5.48
N GLU A 6 2.67 2.93 -6.78
CA GLU A 6 1.40 3.26 -7.45
C GLU A 6 0.39 2.11 -7.37
N ALA A 7 0.84 0.87 -7.57
CA ALA A 7 -0.01 -0.30 -7.40
C ALA A 7 -0.47 -0.47 -5.94
N ALA A 8 0.42 -0.24 -4.96
CA ALA A 8 0.09 -0.26 -3.54
C ALA A 8 -0.88 0.85 -3.12
N GLN A 9 -0.88 1.98 -3.83
CA GLN A 9 -1.83 3.08 -3.63
C GLN A 9 -3.12 2.93 -4.45
N THR A 10 -3.29 1.84 -5.21
CA THR A 10 -4.52 1.60 -5.96
C THR A 10 -5.69 1.43 -4.99
N PRO A 11 -6.65 2.38 -4.95
CA PRO A 11 -7.68 2.38 -3.94
C PRO A 11 -8.76 1.34 -4.25
N GLN A 12 -9.26 0.70 -3.20
CA GLN A 12 -10.52 -0.02 -3.20
C GLN A 12 -11.38 0.55 -2.09
N ARG A 13 -12.70 0.70 -2.30
CA ARG A 13 -13.60 1.05 -1.19
C ARG A 13 -13.47 -0.02 -0.08
N ALA A 14 -13.41 0.40 1.18
CA ALA A 14 -13.36 -0.55 2.28
C ALA A 14 -14.68 -1.30 2.46
N ILE A 15 -14.63 -2.54 2.97
CA ILE A 15 -15.84 -3.30 3.36
C ILE A 15 -16.68 -2.53 4.38
N SER A 16 -16.02 -1.88 5.35
CA SER A 16 -16.67 -1.01 6.34
C SER A 16 -17.35 0.23 5.74
N ALA A 17 -17.00 0.59 4.50
CA ALA A 17 -17.60 1.69 3.74
C ALA A 17 -18.54 1.19 2.62
N GLY A 18 -18.95 -0.08 2.68
CA GLY A 18 -19.95 -0.66 1.77
C GLY A 18 -19.39 -1.25 0.49
N ALA A 19 -18.13 -1.70 0.47
CA ALA A 19 -17.66 -2.59 -0.58
C ALA A 19 -18.17 -4.03 -0.35
N GLU A 20 -18.58 -4.69 -1.43
CA GLU A 20 -19.06 -6.08 -1.38
C GLU A 20 -17.92 -7.09 -1.38
N THR A 21 -16.78 -6.72 -1.96
CA THR A 21 -15.64 -7.60 -2.17
C THR A 21 -14.35 -6.97 -1.70
N PHE A 22 -13.39 -7.84 -1.42
CA PHE A 22 -12.01 -7.50 -1.14
C PHE A 22 -11.13 -8.00 -2.30
N GLU A 23 -10.18 -7.16 -2.72
CA GLU A 23 -9.12 -7.53 -3.66
C GLU A 23 -7.76 -7.33 -2.99
N VAL A 24 -6.99 -8.42 -2.92
CA VAL A 24 -5.63 -8.42 -2.38
C VAL A 24 -4.75 -7.47 -3.21
N GLY A 25 -3.89 -6.70 -2.55
CA GLY A 25 -3.01 -5.75 -3.22
C GLY A 25 -3.60 -4.35 -3.40
N LYS A 26 -4.89 -4.14 -3.07
CA LYS A 26 -5.49 -2.80 -3.09
C LYS A 26 -5.61 -2.22 -1.68
N ILE A 27 -5.33 -0.93 -1.55
CA ILE A 27 -5.45 -0.22 -0.28
C ILE A 27 -6.92 0.09 0.01
N PRO A 28 -7.48 -0.32 1.16
CA PRO A 28 -8.87 -0.05 1.47
C PRO A 28 -9.06 1.41 1.89
N VAL A 29 -10.08 2.06 1.34
CA VAL A 29 -10.42 3.46 1.61
C VAL A 29 -11.81 3.51 2.22
N ALA A 30 -11.85 3.67 3.56
CA ALA A 30 -13.05 4.08 4.30
C ALA A 30 -13.02 5.60 4.56
N SER A 31 -11.84 6.08 4.96
CA SER A 31 -11.44 7.49 4.96
C SER A 31 -10.14 7.63 4.16
N THR A 32 -9.75 8.86 3.82
CA THR A 32 -8.52 9.14 3.07
C THR A 32 -7.26 9.13 3.95
N ASP A 33 -7.38 8.89 5.25
CA ASP A 33 -6.28 9.01 6.23
C ASP A 33 -5.16 7.99 5.96
N LEU A 34 -5.53 6.75 5.64
CA LEU A 34 -4.56 5.69 5.34
C LEU A 34 -3.81 5.99 4.05
N ILE A 35 -4.52 6.16 2.94
CA ILE A 35 -3.89 6.39 1.63
C ILE A 35 -3.01 7.65 1.61
N ASN A 36 -3.37 8.68 2.37
CA ASN A 36 -2.60 9.92 2.51
C ASN A 36 -1.47 9.86 3.56
N SER A 37 -1.27 8.73 4.24
CA SER A 37 -0.23 8.58 5.28
C SER A 37 1.09 8.03 4.79
N LEU A 38 1.27 7.90 3.47
CA LEU A 38 2.52 7.47 2.87
C LEU A 38 3.61 8.54 3.05
N HIS A 39 4.77 8.13 3.52
CA HIS A 39 5.97 8.94 3.73
C HIS A 39 7.17 8.31 3.03
N LEU A 40 8.10 9.17 2.63
CA LEU A 40 9.47 8.86 2.25
C LEU A 40 10.40 9.48 3.30
N GLY A 41 10.92 8.68 4.21
CA GLY A 41 11.60 9.19 5.40
C GLY A 41 10.72 10.19 6.17
N ALA A 42 11.21 11.41 6.40
CA ALA A 42 10.45 12.47 7.08
C ALA A 42 9.43 13.19 6.19
N THR A 43 9.47 12.98 4.87
CA THR A 43 8.62 13.72 3.93
C THR A 43 7.31 12.98 3.72
N LYS A 44 6.18 13.65 4.02
CA LYS A 44 4.85 13.17 3.65
C LYS A 44 4.67 13.28 2.13
N ILE A 45 4.36 12.16 1.49
CA ILE A 45 4.17 12.10 0.03
C ILE A 45 2.70 11.91 -0.36
N GLY A 46 1.89 11.37 0.57
CA GLY A 46 0.44 11.30 0.38
C GLY A 46 0.02 10.41 -0.80
N GLY A 47 -1.22 10.58 -1.26
CA GLY A 47 -1.81 9.80 -2.37
C GLY A 47 -1.28 10.15 -3.77
N ASP A 48 -0.34 11.08 -3.91
CA ASP A 48 0.26 11.49 -5.19
C ASP A 48 1.77 11.23 -5.19
N PHE A 49 2.14 10.03 -5.63
CA PHE A 49 3.52 9.57 -5.69
C PHE A 49 4.37 10.24 -6.78
N THR A 50 3.72 10.82 -7.81
CA THR A 50 4.42 11.32 -9.00
C THR A 50 5.34 12.49 -8.70
N ALA A 51 5.04 13.28 -7.67
CA ALA A 51 5.86 14.42 -7.24
C ALA A 51 7.22 14.04 -6.60
N VAL A 52 7.45 12.76 -6.29
CA VAL A 52 8.52 12.33 -5.35
C VAL A 52 9.65 11.56 -6.01
N ILE A 53 9.42 10.96 -7.18
CA ILE A 53 10.45 10.15 -7.85
C ILE A 53 11.72 10.95 -8.17
N GLY A 54 11.59 12.25 -8.44
CA GLY A 54 12.74 13.13 -8.66
C GLY A 54 13.64 13.31 -7.43
N LEU A 55 13.21 12.90 -6.24
CA LEU A 55 13.95 12.99 -4.98
C LEU A 55 14.73 11.71 -4.66
N ILE A 56 14.55 10.64 -5.44
CA ILE A 56 15.16 9.34 -5.17
C ILE A 56 16.50 9.25 -5.88
N GLU A 57 17.58 9.20 -5.11
CA GLU A 57 18.92 9.01 -5.65
C GLU A 57 19.17 7.53 -6.03
N PRO A 58 19.60 7.23 -7.27
CA PRO A 58 19.98 5.88 -7.65
C PRO A 58 21.08 5.31 -6.75
N GLY A 59 20.96 4.03 -6.40
CA GLY A 59 21.95 3.33 -5.56
C GLY A 59 21.80 3.55 -4.06
N THR A 60 20.81 4.33 -3.62
CA THR A 60 20.51 4.52 -2.19
C THR A 60 19.35 3.64 -1.72
N ILE A 61 19.28 3.39 -0.42
CA ILE A 61 18.13 2.74 0.20
C ILE A 61 17.12 3.82 0.57
N GLN A 62 15.90 3.66 0.09
CA GLN A 62 14.77 4.53 0.39
C GLN A 62 13.74 3.78 1.22
N THR A 63 13.23 4.40 2.28
CA THR A 63 12.21 3.82 3.15
C THR A 63 10.88 4.50 2.92
N PHE A 64 9.91 3.72 2.45
CA PHE A 64 8.52 4.13 2.30
C PHE A 64 7.68 3.52 3.41
N GLU A 65 6.86 4.35 4.07
CA GLU A 65 6.03 3.90 5.18
C GLU A 65 4.66 4.55 5.20
N TRP A 66 3.64 3.75 5.52
CA TRP A 66 2.32 4.24 5.89
C TRP A 66 2.29 4.43 7.41
N GLN A 67 2.19 5.68 7.87
CA GLN A 67 2.35 6.02 9.29
C GLN A 67 1.06 5.91 10.12
N GLN A 68 -0.09 5.56 9.53
CA GLN A 68 -1.29 5.33 10.36
C GLN A 68 -1.06 4.17 11.34
N PRO A 69 -1.42 4.31 12.64
CA PRO A 69 -1.20 3.26 13.64
C PRO A 69 -1.85 1.92 13.31
N TYR A 70 -2.92 1.93 12.51
CA TYR A 70 -3.64 0.74 12.08
C TYR A 70 -3.15 0.20 10.73
N ALA A 71 -2.18 0.83 10.05
CA ALA A 71 -1.72 0.42 8.72
C ALA A 71 -1.22 -1.03 8.70
N ALA A 72 -0.42 -1.44 9.70
CA ALA A 72 0.07 -2.82 9.80
C ALA A 72 -1.05 -3.85 9.96
N ARG A 73 -2.10 -3.52 10.73
CA ARG A 73 -3.28 -4.39 10.90
C ARG A 73 -4.06 -4.53 9.59
N ILE A 74 -4.10 -3.48 8.79
CA ILE A 74 -4.71 -3.53 7.46
C ILE A 74 -3.84 -4.33 6.50
N GLU A 75 -2.53 -4.15 6.52
CA GLU A 75 -1.60 -4.86 5.64
C GLU A 75 -1.61 -6.37 5.91
N PHE A 76 -1.36 -6.77 7.15
CA PHE A 76 -1.14 -8.17 7.52
C PHE A 76 -2.41 -8.89 8.00
N GLY A 77 -3.46 -8.13 8.34
CA GLY A 77 -4.62 -8.67 9.04
C GLY A 77 -4.38 -8.78 10.53
N PHE A 78 -5.43 -9.15 11.27
CA PHE A 78 -5.31 -9.49 12.69
C PHE A 78 -6.44 -10.42 13.11
N SER A 79 -6.14 -11.26 14.08
CA SER A 79 -7.13 -12.00 14.84
C SER A 79 -6.94 -11.74 16.33
N GLY A 80 -8.02 -11.83 17.11
CA GLY A 80 -7.95 -11.74 18.56
C GLY A 80 -9.25 -11.27 19.19
N THR A 81 -9.25 -11.22 20.52
CA THR A 81 -10.38 -10.77 21.32
C THR A 81 -10.00 -9.48 22.03
N ASP A 82 -10.85 -8.46 21.98
CA ASP A 82 -10.58 -7.22 22.72
C ASP A 82 -11.01 -7.30 24.19
N GLU A 83 -10.74 -6.23 24.94
CA GLU A 83 -11.08 -6.13 26.37
C GLU A 83 -12.59 -6.21 26.66
N LEU A 84 -13.44 -6.05 25.65
CA LEU A 84 -14.90 -6.18 25.73
C LEU A 84 -15.39 -7.57 25.33
N GLY A 85 -14.47 -8.51 25.04
CA GLY A 85 -14.81 -9.87 24.63
C GLY A 85 -15.22 -10.00 23.16
N ARG A 86 -15.04 -8.96 22.33
CA ARG A 86 -15.37 -9.01 20.90
C ARG A 86 -14.27 -9.74 20.15
N GLU A 87 -14.63 -10.78 19.43
CA GLU A 87 -13.72 -11.49 18.53
C GLU A 87 -13.58 -10.75 17.20
N TYR A 88 -12.35 -10.68 16.74
CA TYR A 88 -11.97 -10.13 15.45
C TYR A 88 -11.25 -11.20 14.65
N GLU A 89 -11.67 -11.36 13.40
CA GLU A 89 -10.96 -12.12 12.39
C GLU A 89 -10.95 -11.27 11.12
N GLN A 90 -9.90 -10.47 10.95
CA GLN A 90 -9.75 -9.60 9.80
C GLN A 90 -8.60 -10.07 8.93
N ALA A 91 -8.93 -10.46 7.69
CA ALA A 91 -7.94 -10.76 6.67
C ALA A 91 -7.12 -9.53 6.29
N GLY A 92 -5.82 -9.74 6.06
CA GLY A 92 -4.90 -8.73 5.56
C GLY A 92 -5.21 -8.32 4.12
N ARG A 93 -4.94 -7.06 3.81
CA ARG A 93 -5.13 -6.49 2.47
C ARG A 93 -3.90 -6.68 1.59
N PHE A 94 -2.73 -6.83 2.20
CA PHE A 94 -1.44 -7.03 1.54
C PHE A 94 -1.18 -6.03 0.41
N PHE A 95 -1.58 -4.76 0.58
CA PHE A 95 -1.44 -3.72 -0.43
C PHE A 95 0.03 -3.35 -0.67
N VAL A 96 0.91 -3.58 0.31
CA VAL A 96 2.37 -3.44 0.12
C VAL A 96 2.97 -4.74 -0.39
N GLY A 97 2.81 -5.83 0.37
CA GLY A 97 3.48 -7.10 0.12
C GLY A 97 3.13 -7.71 -1.23
N ALA A 98 1.84 -7.71 -1.61
CA ALA A 98 1.41 -8.29 -2.88
C ALA A 98 1.97 -7.53 -4.08
N ASN A 99 2.15 -6.20 -3.99
CA ASN A 99 2.71 -5.40 -5.07
C ASN A 99 4.24 -5.43 -5.09
N ALA A 100 4.90 -5.60 -3.93
CA ALA A 100 6.35 -5.78 -3.87
C ALA A 100 6.79 -7.06 -4.63
N VAL A 101 6.04 -8.15 -4.50
CA VAL A 101 6.30 -9.42 -5.22
C VAL A 101 6.20 -9.24 -6.74
N ARG A 102 5.39 -8.28 -7.22
CA ARG A 102 5.18 -7.99 -8.64
C ARG A 102 6.28 -7.14 -9.26
N PHE A 103 7.31 -6.75 -8.51
CA PHE A 103 8.42 -5.95 -9.02
C PHE A 103 9.04 -6.50 -10.32
N PRO A 104 9.32 -7.81 -10.46
CA PRO A 104 9.84 -8.36 -11.71
C PRO A 104 8.88 -8.19 -12.89
N GLU A 105 7.57 -8.27 -12.67
CA GLU A 105 6.55 -8.07 -13.71
C GLU A 105 6.60 -6.64 -14.27
N PHE A 106 6.76 -5.65 -13.39
CA PHE A 106 6.89 -4.25 -13.79
C PHE A 106 8.17 -4.01 -14.59
N VAL A 107 9.29 -4.62 -14.19
CA VAL A 107 10.55 -4.55 -14.94
C VAL A 107 10.40 -5.14 -16.34
N GLU A 108 9.82 -6.33 -16.47
CA GLU A 108 9.61 -6.97 -17.78
C GLU A 108 8.57 -6.25 -18.65
N LYS A 109 7.57 -5.60 -18.05
CA LYS A 109 6.68 -4.69 -18.78
C LYS A 109 7.47 -3.54 -19.38
N HIS A 110 8.32 -2.88 -18.59
CA HIS A 110 9.05 -1.71 -19.05
C HIS A 110 10.12 -2.06 -20.10
N LYS A 111 10.82 -3.20 -19.96
CA LYS A 111 11.74 -3.71 -20.98
C LYS A 111 11.07 -3.84 -22.35
N ARG A 112 9.86 -4.42 -22.39
CA ARG A 112 9.06 -4.53 -23.61
C ARG A 112 8.66 -3.18 -24.19
N GLU A 113 8.31 -2.21 -23.35
CA GLU A 113 7.94 -0.85 -23.79
C GLU A 113 9.11 -0.11 -24.44
N VAL A 114 10.35 -0.37 -24.00
CA VAL A 114 11.57 0.26 -24.55
C VAL A 114 12.31 -0.62 -25.57
N GLY A 115 11.75 -1.77 -25.94
CA GLY A 115 12.31 -2.67 -26.96
C GLY A 115 13.55 -3.47 -26.55
N LEU A 116 13.69 -3.77 -25.25
CA LEU A 116 14.75 -4.61 -24.67
C LEU A 116 14.28 -6.04 -24.33
#